data_AF-A0A1J3F7Z9-F1
#
_entry.id   AF-A0A1J3F7Z9-F1
#
_cell.length_a   1.000
_cell.length_b   1.000
_cell.length_c   1.000
_cell.angle_alpha   90.00
_cell.angle_beta   90.00
_cell.angle_gamma   90.00
#
_symmetry.space_group_name_H-M   'P 1'
#
loop_
_entity.id
_entity.type
_entity.pdbx_description
1 polymer ?
#
loop_
_entity_poly.entity_id
_entity_poly.type
_entity_poly.pdbx_seq_one_letter_code
_entity_poly.pdbx_strand_id
1 'polypeptide(L)'
;ISPELVRAIEESRYAVVVVSANYAGSSWCLEELVKIMEFVKNGSLTVMPIFYGVDPSHLRRQIGVVAEQFEKHESREDQQKVLSWRQALTNLASFSGDCAWKWDDDSKMVDGIADRISKKLMM
;
A
#
# COMPACT_ATOMS: atom_id res chain seq x y z
N ILE A 1 -1.98 1.21 15.04
CA ILE A 1 -1.82 -0.23 14.68
C ILE A 1 -1.30 -1.06 15.86
N SER A 2 -1.61 -2.36 15.91
CA SER A 2 -1.24 -3.20 17.06
C SER A 2 0.27 -3.51 17.13
N PRO A 3 0.85 -3.69 18.32
CA PRO A 3 2.26 -4.07 18.46
C PRO A 3 2.61 -5.37 17.73
N GLU A 4 1.70 -6.34 17.71
CA GLU A 4 1.88 -7.63 17.03
C GLU A 4 2.04 -7.43 15.52
N LEU A 5 1.27 -6.52 14.94
CA LEU A 5 1.36 -6.21 13.52
C LEU A 5 2.67 -5.47 13.20
N VAL A 6 3.09 -4.54 14.05
CA VAL A 6 4.38 -3.85 13.89
C VAL A 6 5.53 -4.85 13.88
N ARG A 7 5.52 -5.81 14.82
CA ARG A 7 6.53 -6.87 14.88
C ARG A 7 6.48 -7.76 13.64
N ALA A 8 5.29 -8.13 13.17
CA ALA A 8 5.14 -8.92 11.96
C ALA A 8 5.72 -8.21 10.72
N ILE A 9 5.54 -6.89 10.61
CA ILE A 9 6.13 -6.09 9.52
C ILE A 9 7.66 -6.07 9.65
N GLU A 10 8.19 -5.90 10.87
CA GLU A 10 9.63 -5.88 11.14
C GLU A 10 10.31 -7.22 10.83
N GLU A 11 9.66 -8.33 11.14
CA GLU A 11 10.16 -9.69 10.89
C GLU A 11 9.96 -10.17 9.43
N SER A 12 9.27 -9.37 8.61
CA SER A 12 8.96 -9.71 7.21
C SER A 12 10.03 -9.22 6.23
N ARG A 13 10.36 -10.04 5.22
CA ARG A 13 11.21 -9.63 4.08
C ARG A 13 10.42 -8.86 3.00
N TYR A 14 9.14 -9.17 2.85
CA TYR A 14 8.26 -8.62 1.82
C TYR A 14 6.93 -8.17 2.42
N ALA A 15 6.41 -7.05 1.94
CA ALA A 15 5.03 -6.60 2.23
C ALA A 15 4.25 -6.47 0.92
N VAL A 16 3.19 -7.26 0.79
CA VAL A 16 2.24 -7.15 -0.32
C VAL A 16 1.13 -6.19 0.09
N VAL A 17 0.99 -5.06 -0.60
CA VAL A 17 0.01 -4.03 -0.24
C VAL A 17 -1.06 -3.98 -1.33
N VAL A 18 -2.27 -4.44 -0.99
CA VAL A 18 -3.43 -4.40 -1.89
C VAL A 18 -4.16 -3.08 -1.72
N VAL A 19 -3.99 -2.16 -2.66
CA VAL A 19 -4.62 -0.84 -2.64
C VAL A 19 -5.85 -0.85 -3.51
N SER A 20 -7.01 -0.63 -2.89
CA SER A 20 -8.30 -0.45 -3.56
C SER A 20 -8.80 1.00 -3.42
N ALA A 21 -9.88 1.35 -4.11
CA ALA A 21 -10.49 2.68 -4.00
C ALA A 21 -10.86 3.07 -2.55
N ASN A 22 -11.26 2.10 -1.72
CA ASN A 22 -11.65 2.34 -0.33
C ASN A 22 -10.46 2.34 0.65
N TYR A 23 -9.27 1.90 0.21
CA TYR A 23 -8.08 1.87 1.05
C TYR A 23 -7.76 3.26 1.61
N ALA A 24 -7.89 4.29 0.77
CA ALA A 24 -7.62 5.69 1.14
C ALA A 24 -8.64 6.29 2.13
N GLY A 25 -9.78 5.62 2.37
CA GLY A 25 -10.77 6.04 3.36
C GLY A 25 -10.63 5.36 4.73
N SER A 26 -9.70 4.40 4.87
CA SER A 26 -9.45 3.67 6.11
C SER A 26 -8.22 4.24 6.80
N SER A 27 -8.41 4.96 7.91
CA SER A 27 -7.29 5.48 8.72
C SER A 27 -6.37 4.36 9.19
N TRP A 28 -6.92 3.19 9.53
CA TRP A 28 -6.14 2.02 9.91
C TRP A 28 -5.20 1.56 8.79
N CYS A 29 -5.72 1.40 7.56
CA CYS A 29 -4.90 0.98 6.41
C CYS A 29 -3.82 2.02 6.07
N LEU A 30 -4.10 3.31 6.28
CA LEU A 30 -3.14 4.39 6.06
C LEU A 30 -2.05 4.41 7.16
N GLU A 31 -2.40 4.14 8.42
CA GLU A 31 -1.42 3.99 9.50
C GLU A 31 -0.52 2.77 9.28
N GLU A 32 -1.08 1.63 8.86
CA GLU A 32 -0.29 0.45 8.46
C GLU A 32 0.68 0.78 7.33
N LEU A 33 0.19 1.51 6.31
CA LEU A 33 1.00 1.90 5.18
C LEU A 33 2.16 2.82 5.58
N VAL A 34 1.92 3.81 6.45
CA VAL A 34 3.01 4.65 6.98
C VAL A 34 4.09 3.77 7.60
N LYS A 35 3.70 2.79 8.42
CA LYS A 35 4.67 1.92 9.07
C LYS A 35 5.44 1.04 8.09
N ILE A 36 4.76 0.46 7.10
CA ILE A 36 5.40 -0.31 6.02
C ILE A 36 6.44 0.57 5.31
N MET A 37 6.06 1.80 4.95
CA MET A 37 6.95 2.72 4.21
C MET A 37 8.16 3.17 5.03
N GLU A 38 8.08 3.21 6.37
CA GLU A 38 9.25 3.42 7.24
C GLU A 38 10.28 2.29 7.09
N PHE A 39 9.84 1.03 7.16
CA PHE A 39 10.75 -0.11 7.00
C PHE A 39 11.30 -0.24 5.58
N VAL A 40 10.49 0.11 4.56
CA VAL A 40 10.96 0.20 3.17
C VAL A 40 12.05 1.26 3.03
N LYS A 41 11.86 2.43 3.62
CA LYS A 41 12.86 3.52 3.59
C LYS A 41 14.17 3.11 4.29
N ASN A 42 14.08 2.33 5.36
CA ASN A 42 15.25 1.83 6.09
C ASN A 42 15.92 0.62 5.41
N GLY A 43 15.34 0.11 4.31
CA GLY A 43 15.91 -0.98 3.51
C GLY A 43 15.69 -2.38 4.10
N SER A 44 14.95 -2.52 5.20
CA SER A 44 14.69 -3.83 5.82
C SER A 44 13.50 -4.58 5.22
N LEU A 45 12.64 -3.88 4.44
CA LEU A 45 11.42 -4.44 3.87
C LEU A 45 11.31 -4.10 2.38
N THR A 46 10.97 -5.09 1.55
CA THR A 46 10.61 -4.85 0.14
C THR A 46 9.10 -4.80 -0.03
N VAL A 47 8.57 -3.69 -0.55
CA VAL A 47 7.14 -3.55 -0.82
C VAL A 47 6.76 -4.00 -2.23
N MET A 48 5.61 -4.65 -2.35
CA MET A 48 5.01 -5.11 -3.61
C MET A 48 3.56 -4.62 -3.69
N PRO A 49 3.30 -3.46 -4.33
CA PRO A 49 1.96 -2.94 -4.43
C PRO A 49 1.11 -3.71 -5.47
N ILE A 50 -0.15 -3.93 -5.14
CA ILE A 50 -1.20 -4.43 -6.03
C ILE A 50 -2.28 -3.35 -6.12
N PHE A 51 -2.53 -2.85 -7.32
CA PHE A 51 -3.53 -1.82 -7.60
C PHE A 51 -4.83 -2.50 -8.05
N TYR A 52 -5.80 -2.59 -7.13
CA TYR A 52 -7.05 -3.31 -7.32
C TYR A 52 -8.20 -2.35 -7.61
N GLY A 53 -8.61 -2.24 -8.88
CA GLY A 53 -9.69 -1.36 -9.31
C GLY A 53 -9.38 0.14 -9.16
N VAL A 54 -8.10 0.52 -9.09
CA VAL A 54 -7.66 1.91 -8.95
C VAL A 54 -6.44 2.20 -9.82
N ASP A 55 -6.45 3.32 -10.54
CA ASP A 55 -5.29 3.76 -11.33
C ASP A 55 -4.16 4.23 -10.38
N PRO A 56 -2.91 3.76 -10.53
CA PRO A 56 -1.81 4.16 -9.64
C PRO A 56 -1.53 5.66 -9.72
N SER A 57 -1.84 6.30 -10.85
CA SER A 57 -1.73 7.75 -11.01
C SER A 57 -2.73 8.52 -10.13
N HIS A 58 -3.92 7.95 -9.87
CA HIS A 58 -4.89 8.55 -8.96
C HIS A 58 -4.40 8.50 -7.52
N LEU A 59 -3.74 7.39 -7.13
CA LEU A 59 -3.11 7.25 -5.81
C LEU A 59 -1.91 8.20 -5.67
N ARG A 60 -1.03 8.24 -6.68
CA ARG A 60 0.19 9.06 -6.67
C ARG A 60 -0.11 10.56 -6.64
N ARG A 61 -1.11 10.99 -7.41
CA ARG A 61 -1.48 12.41 -7.51
C ARG A 61 -2.58 12.81 -6.53
N GLN A 62 -3.17 11.84 -5.83
CA GLN A 62 -4.28 12.02 -4.90
C GLN A 62 -5.45 12.77 -5.54
N ILE A 63 -5.97 12.24 -6.64
CA ILE A 63 -7.09 12.82 -7.43
C ILE A 63 -8.29 11.88 -7.48
N GLY A 64 -9.44 12.41 -7.91
CA GLY A 64 -10.70 11.65 -7.98
C GLY A 64 -11.14 11.15 -6.61
N VAL A 65 -11.61 9.90 -6.52
CA VAL A 65 -12.08 9.30 -5.26
C VAL A 65 -11.04 9.37 -4.14
N VAL A 66 -9.74 9.32 -4.45
CA VAL A 66 -8.68 9.40 -3.45
C VAL A 66 -8.65 10.79 -2.80
N ALA A 67 -8.83 11.85 -3.58
CA ALA A 67 -8.91 13.22 -3.07
C ALA A 67 -10.10 13.37 -2.10
N GLU A 68 -11.27 12.88 -2.52
CA GLU A 68 -12.50 12.94 -1.73
C GLU A 68 -12.38 12.21 -0.38
N GLN A 69 -11.63 11.10 -0.31
CA GLN A 69 -11.37 10.42 0.96
C GLN A 69 -10.43 11.23 1.86
N PHE A 70 -9.39 11.85 1.30
CA PHE A 70 -8.49 12.69 2.09
C PHE A 70 -9.15 13.96 2.62
N GLU A 71 -10.05 14.59 1.86
CA GLU A 71 -10.85 15.73 2.35
C GLU A 71 -11.66 15.35 3.62
N LYS A 72 -12.22 14.14 3.64
CA LYS A 72 -12.93 13.63 4.84
C LYS A 72 -11.99 13.44 6.02
N HIS A 73 -10.78 12.93 5.79
CA HIS A 73 -9.77 12.77 6.84
C HIS A 73 -9.28 14.13 7.38
N GLU A 74 -9.07 15.12 6.53
CA GLU A 74 -8.63 16.47 6.92
C GLU A 74 -9.63 17.18 7.85
N SER A 75 -10.92 16.83 7.76
CA SER A 75 -11.95 17.36 8.65
C SER A 75 -11.98 16.71 10.05
N ARG A 76 -11.29 15.59 10.26
CA ARG A 76 -11.41 14.74 11.46
C ARG A 76 -10.09 14.45 12.16
N GLU A 77 -8.98 14.56 11.45
CA GLU A 77 -7.66 14.10 11.90
C GLU A 77 -6.66 15.25 11.91
N ASP A 78 -5.56 15.07 12.63
CA ASP A 78 -4.47 16.03 12.68
C ASP A 78 -3.81 16.21 11.29
N GLN A 79 -3.45 17.46 10.97
CA GLN A 79 -2.88 17.81 9.66
C GLN A 79 -1.56 17.07 9.39
N GLN A 80 -0.69 16.91 10.39
CA GLN A 80 0.58 16.17 10.21
C GLN A 80 0.32 14.69 9.96
N LYS A 81 -0.68 14.11 10.64
CA LYS A 81 -1.11 12.73 10.42
C LYS A 81 -1.58 12.53 8.98
N VAL A 82 -2.47 13.38 8.48
CA VAL A 82 -2.95 13.30 7.09
C VAL A 82 -1.80 13.49 6.08
N LEU A 83 -0.89 14.43 6.34
CA LEU A 83 0.29 14.63 5.49
C LEU A 83 1.15 13.36 5.39
N SER A 84 1.37 12.65 6.50
CA SER A 84 2.11 11.39 6.52
C SER A 84 1.43 10.31 5.66
N TRP A 85 0.09 10.23 5.72
CA TRP A 85 -0.70 9.30 4.92
C TRP A 85 -0.61 9.60 3.43
N ARG A 86 -0.75 10.88 3.05
CA ARG A 86 -0.60 11.35 1.66
C ARG A 86 0.78 11.00 1.11
N GLN A 87 1.83 11.22 1.90
CA GLN A 87 3.20 10.90 1.51
C GLN A 87 3.40 9.38 1.36
N ALA A 88 2.91 8.58 2.30
CA ALA A 88 3.03 7.13 2.24
C ALA A 88 2.34 6.53 1.01
N LEU A 89 1.13 7.00 0.68
CA LEU A 89 0.39 6.56 -0.51
C LEU A 89 1.09 6.98 -1.82
N THR A 90 1.62 8.21 -1.86
CA THR A 90 2.40 8.70 -3.02
C THR A 90 3.66 7.89 -3.25
N ASN A 91 4.38 7.60 -2.18
CA ASN A 91 5.59 6.80 -2.24
C ASN A 91 5.27 5.38 -2.70
N LEU A 92 4.25 4.73 -2.13
CA LEU A 92 3.80 3.40 -2.53
C LEU A 92 3.46 3.34 -4.02
N ALA A 93 2.68 4.32 -4.52
CA ALA A 93 2.29 4.39 -5.93
C ALA A 93 3.45 4.74 -6.89
N SER A 94 4.63 5.04 -6.36
CA SER A 94 5.85 5.22 -7.15
C SER A 94 6.65 3.92 -7.33
N PHE A 95 6.34 2.86 -6.58
CA PHE A 95 6.91 1.54 -6.81
C PHE A 95 6.25 0.83 -7.99
N SER A 96 7.03 0.01 -8.69
CA SER A 96 6.48 -0.91 -9.69
C SER A 96 5.59 -1.94 -9.00
N GLY A 97 4.37 -2.10 -9.49
CA GLY A 97 3.37 -3.00 -8.93
C GLY A 97 2.50 -3.62 -9.99
N ASP A 98 1.66 -4.56 -9.55
CA ASP A 98 0.71 -5.25 -10.39
C ASP A 98 -0.61 -4.49 -10.43
N CYS A 99 -1.23 -4.42 -11.62
CA CYS A 99 -2.56 -3.84 -11.77
C CYS A 99 -3.54 -4.98 -11.99
N ALA A 100 -4.58 -5.09 -11.17
CA ALA A 100 -5.51 -6.24 -11.22
C ALA A 100 -6.16 -6.42 -12.60
N TRP A 101 -6.46 -5.32 -13.30
CA TRP A 101 -7.05 -5.34 -14.65
C TRP A 101 -6.09 -5.83 -15.76
N LYS A 102 -4.83 -6.14 -15.44
CA LYS A 102 -3.90 -6.79 -16.38
C LYS A 102 -3.94 -8.32 -16.33
N TRP A 103 -4.67 -8.87 -15.37
CA TRP A 103 -4.81 -10.32 -15.16
C TRP A 103 -6.19 -10.79 -15.63
N ASP A 104 -6.27 -12.04 -16.09
CA ASP A 104 -7.53 -12.61 -16.57
C ASP A 104 -8.53 -12.84 -15.42
N ASP A 105 -8.02 -13.25 -14.25
CA ASP A 105 -8.79 -13.47 -13.03
C ASP A 105 -7.89 -13.36 -11.79
N ASP A 106 -8.53 -13.16 -10.62
CA ASP A 106 -7.84 -12.94 -9.34
C ASP A 106 -7.01 -14.16 -8.90
N SER A 107 -7.40 -15.40 -9.25
CA SER A 107 -6.64 -16.60 -8.89
C SER A 107 -5.29 -16.61 -9.59
N LYS A 108 -5.26 -16.35 -10.90
CA LYS A 108 -4.00 -16.26 -11.66
C LYS A 108 -3.08 -15.16 -11.14
N MET A 109 -3.64 -14.02 -10.74
CA MET A 109 -2.87 -12.94 -10.14
C MET A 109 -2.23 -13.39 -8.82
N VAL A 110 -3.00 -14.02 -7.93
CA VAL A 110 -2.50 -14.53 -6.64
C VAL A 110 -1.41 -15.56 -6.87
N ASP A 111 -1.62 -16.54 -7.75
CA ASP A 111 -0.64 -17.58 -8.06
C ASP A 111 0.66 -16.98 -8.62
N GLY A 112 0.55 -16.04 -9.56
CA GLY A 112 1.72 -15.37 -10.16
C GLY A 112 2.51 -14.53 -9.15
N ILE A 113 1.83 -13.87 -8.22
CA ILE A 113 2.47 -13.10 -7.15
C ILE A 113 3.14 -14.04 -6.14
N ALA A 114 2.46 -15.11 -5.73
CA ALA A 114 3.01 -16.11 -4.82
C ALA A 114 4.26 -16.79 -5.39
N ASP A 115 4.25 -17.17 -6.68
CA ASP A 115 5.41 -17.75 -7.36
C ASP A 115 6.59 -16.76 -7.43
N ARG A 116 6.33 -15.48 -7.75
CA ARG A 116 7.36 -14.43 -7.74
C ARG A 116 7.99 -14.24 -6.38
N ILE A 117 7.18 -14.22 -5.31
CA ILE A 117 7.67 -14.08 -3.93
C ILE A 117 8.47 -15.32 -3.54
N SER A 118 7.97 -16.51 -3.84
CA SER A 118 8.65 -17.79 -3.57
C SER A 118 10.04 -17.83 -4.21
N LYS A 119 10.14 -17.49 -5.50
CA LYS A 119 11.43 -17.41 -6.23
C LYS A 119 12.37 -16.39 -5.60
N LYS A 120 11.86 -15.23 -5.19
CA LYS A 120 12.67 -14.19 -4.52
C LYS A 120 13.14 -14.61 -3.12
N LEU A 121 12.39 -15.44 -2.40
CA LEU A 121 12.77 -15.96 -1.10
C LEU A 121 13.86 -17.05 -1.19
N MET A 122 13.85 -17.82 -2.29
CA MET A 122 14.83 -18.88 -2.57
C MET A 122 16.18 -18.37 -3.11
N MET A 123 16.27 -17.07 -3.42
CA MET A 123 17.52 -16.36 -3.74
C MET A 123 18.10 -15.68 -2.51
#